data_AF-A0A4Q3J554-F1
#
_entry.id   AF-A0A4Q3J554-F1
#
_cell.length_a   1.000
_cell.length_b   1.000
_cell.length_c   1.000
_cell.angle_alpha   90.00
_cell.angle_beta   90.00
_cell.angle_gamma   90.00
#
_symmetry.space_group_name_H-M   'P 1'
#
loop_
_entity.id
_entity.type
_entity.pdbx_description
1 polymer ?
#
loop_
_entity_poly.entity_id
_entity_poly.type
_entity_poly.pdbx_seq_one_letter_code
_entity_poly.pdbx_strand_id
1 'polypeptide(L)'
;MLMKAEIGSSECERAFAGWRAMLPHWNVEADRFRKLALAARAGEPVPPGAFDEAETLVTQIRAAMEHADSLMTLTSPGDPALSTLLRASGEFGALLEHCQTTLELAELVAGRRLPHSGLAVMHREAYAG
;
A
#
# COMPACT_ATOMS: atom_id res chain seq x y z
N MET A 1 21.33 -25.55 -23.67
CA MET A 1 20.79 -24.18 -23.81
C MET A 1 19.46 -24.18 -23.08
N LEU A 2 19.45 -23.72 -21.82
CA LEU A 2 18.24 -23.71 -21.00
C LEU A 2 17.37 -22.55 -21.46
N MET A 3 16.25 -22.85 -22.12
CA MET A 3 15.14 -21.91 -22.30
C MET A 3 14.67 -21.50 -20.91
N LYS A 4 15.12 -20.31 -20.45
CA LYS A 4 14.46 -19.63 -19.35
C LYS A 4 13.04 -19.35 -19.81
N ALA A 5 12.07 -19.93 -19.12
CA ALA A 5 10.66 -19.80 -19.42
C ALA A 5 10.27 -18.31 -19.49
N GLU A 6 10.01 -17.79 -20.69
CA GLU A 6 9.49 -16.44 -20.94
C GLU A 6 8.02 -16.28 -20.52
N ILE A 7 7.44 -17.31 -19.87
CA ILE A 7 6.01 -17.43 -19.60
C ILE A 7 5.61 -16.76 -18.26
N GLY A 8 6.56 -16.40 -17.40
CA GLY A 8 6.28 -15.75 -16.11
C GLY A 8 6.20 -14.20 -16.13
N SER A 9 6.76 -13.53 -17.15
CA SER A 9 6.85 -12.06 -17.15
C SER A 9 5.60 -11.38 -17.70
N SER A 10 4.93 -11.93 -18.71
CA SER A 10 3.81 -11.24 -19.39
C SER A 10 2.55 -11.07 -18.52
N GLU A 11 2.23 -12.00 -17.62
CA GLU A 11 1.10 -11.84 -16.70
C GLU A 11 1.42 -10.86 -15.56
N CYS A 12 2.61 -10.97 -14.96
CA CYS A 12 3.07 -10.04 -13.94
C CYS A 12 3.19 -8.61 -14.48
N GLU A 13 3.73 -8.44 -15.70
CA GLU A 13 3.81 -7.14 -16.38
C GLU A 13 2.43 -6.56 -16.66
N ARG A 14 1.47 -7.37 -17.11
CA ARG A 14 0.08 -6.92 -17.34
C ARG A 14 -0.61 -6.52 -16.04
N ALA A 15 -0.48 -7.33 -14.98
CA ALA A 15 -1.03 -7.02 -13.66
C ALA A 15 -0.44 -5.72 -13.09
N PHE A 16 0.89 -5.58 -13.14
CA PHE A 16 1.59 -4.38 -12.71
C PHE A 16 1.20 -3.15 -13.53
N ALA A 17 1.08 -3.27 -14.85
CA ALA A 17 0.60 -2.17 -15.69
C ALA A 17 -0.83 -1.76 -15.32
N GLY A 18 -1.70 -2.72 -15.01
CA GLY A 18 -3.04 -2.48 -14.48
C GLY A 18 -3.02 -1.71 -13.17
N TRP A 19 -2.22 -2.13 -12.20
CA TRP A 19 -2.10 -1.45 -10.92
C TRP A 19 -1.47 -0.08 -11.01
N ARG A 20 -0.47 0.10 -11.87
CA ARG A 20 0.10 1.42 -12.15
C ARG A 20 -0.95 2.36 -12.75
N ALA A 21 -1.86 1.86 -13.58
CA ALA A 21 -2.97 2.66 -14.08
C ALA A 21 -3.99 3.04 -13.00
N MET A 22 -4.06 2.26 -11.91
CA MET A 22 -4.92 2.53 -10.75
C MET A 22 -4.33 3.55 -9.75
N LEU A 23 -3.03 3.86 -9.83
CA LEU A 23 -2.37 4.81 -8.93
C LEU A 23 -3.11 6.14 -8.74
N PRO A 24 -3.61 6.83 -9.79
CA PRO A 24 -4.33 8.08 -9.61
C PRO A 24 -5.62 7.90 -8.79
N HIS A 25 -6.33 6.79 -9.01
CA HIS A 25 -7.54 6.47 -8.26
C HIS A 25 -7.21 6.16 -6.79
N TRP A 26 -6.20 5.32 -6.54
CA TRP A 26 -5.77 5.00 -5.19
C TRP A 26 -5.28 6.23 -4.41
N ASN A 27 -4.65 7.20 -5.06
CA ASN A 27 -4.31 8.49 -4.43
C ASN A 27 -5.56 9.27 -3.99
N VAL A 28 -6.58 9.35 -4.84
CA VAL A 28 -7.86 10.02 -4.49
C VAL A 28 -8.53 9.33 -3.31
N GLU A 29 -8.53 8.00 -3.28
CA GLU A 29 -9.08 7.22 -2.18
C GLU A 29 -8.29 7.41 -0.88
N ALA A 30 -6.96 7.41 -0.94
CA ALA A 30 -6.12 7.68 0.22
C ALA A 30 -6.38 9.07 0.81
N ASP A 31 -6.51 10.09 -0.04
CA ASP A 31 -6.89 11.45 0.37
C ASP A 31 -8.31 11.51 0.98
N ARG A 32 -9.25 10.74 0.43
CA ARG A 32 -10.61 10.60 0.99
C ARG A 32 -10.55 10.04 2.41
N PHE A 33 -9.82 8.94 2.62
CA PHE A 33 -9.69 8.33 3.94
C PHE A 33 -8.99 9.26 4.93
N ARG A 34 -7.96 9.99 4.50
CA ARG A 34 -7.29 10.99 5.35
C ARG A 34 -8.26 12.06 5.83
N LYS A 35 -9.10 12.60 4.94
CA LYS A 35 -10.12 13.58 5.32
C LYS A 35 -11.12 12.99 6.31
N LEU A 36 -11.55 11.75 6.12
CA LEU A 36 -12.43 11.05 7.04
C LEU A 36 -11.77 10.83 8.41
N ALA A 37 -10.50 10.46 8.48
CA ALA A 37 -9.78 10.30 9.74
C ALA A 37 -9.64 11.64 10.50
N LEU A 38 -9.40 12.74 9.78
CA LEU A 38 -9.37 14.08 10.38
C LEU A 38 -10.74 14.50 10.90
N ALA A 39 -11.82 14.23 10.15
CA ALA A 39 -13.19 14.48 10.57
C ALA A 39 -13.55 13.67 11.82
N ALA A 40 -13.19 12.37 11.84
CA ALA A 40 -13.38 11.48 12.98
C ALA A 40 -12.72 12.04 14.24
N ARG A 41 -11.46 12.52 14.11
CA ARG A 41 -10.72 13.13 15.21
C ARG A 41 -11.39 14.40 15.73
N ALA A 42 -12.09 15.14 14.88
CA ALA A 42 -12.90 16.29 15.27
C ALA A 42 -14.25 15.91 15.92
N GLY A 43 -14.57 14.61 16.02
CA GLY A 43 -15.83 14.10 16.56
C GLY A 43 -16.95 14.01 15.53
N GLU A 44 -16.64 14.15 14.23
CA GLU A 44 -17.61 13.99 13.17
C GLU A 44 -17.93 12.51 12.92
N PRO A 45 -19.17 12.18 12.50
CA PRO A 45 -19.55 10.82 12.19
C PRO A 45 -18.81 10.31 10.95
N VAL A 46 -18.17 9.15 11.08
CA VAL A 46 -17.52 8.45 9.97
C VAL A 46 -18.51 7.45 9.35
N PRO A 47 -18.61 7.37 8.01
CA PRO A 47 -19.41 6.34 7.36
C PRO A 47 -18.98 4.93 7.80
N PRO A 48 -19.92 4.02 8.09
CA PRO A 48 -19.60 2.63 8.39
C PRO A 48 -18.88 1.98 7.20
N GLY A 49 -17.84 1.19 7.48
CA GLY A 49 -17.06 0.50 6.45
C GLY A 49 -15.93 1.31 5.81
N ALA A 50 -15.83 2.62 6.06
CA ALA A 50 -14.78 3.45 5.46
C ALA A 50 -13.35 3.00 5.80
N PHE A 51 -13.14 2.48 7.02
CA PHE A 51 -11.83 1.96 7.42
C PHE A 51 -11.54 0.56 6.86
N ASP A 52 -12.56 -0.26 6.64
CA ASP A 52 -12.42 -1.55 5.95
C ASP A 52 -12.06 -1.35 4.47
N GLU A 53 -12.62 -0.32 3.84
CA GLU A 53 -12.24 0.11 2.48
C GLU A 53 -10.77 0.58 2.43
N ALA A 54 -10.32 1.33 3.43
CA ALA A 54 -8.92 1.76 3.54
C ALA A 54 -7.95 0.57 3.76
N GLU A 55 -8.34 -0.43 4.54
CA GLU A 55 -7.58 -1.67 4.73
C GLU A 55 -7.50 -2.50 3.43
N THR A 56 -8.61 -2.55 2.68
CA THR A 56 -8.64 -3.17 1.35
C THR A 56 -7.68 -2.47 0.39
N LEU A 57 -7.65 -1.13 0.40
CA LEU A 57 -6.73 -0.35 -0.41
C LEU A 57 -5.26 -0.65 -0.05
N VAL A 58 -4.92 -0.70 1.24
CA VAL A 58 -3.59 -1.08 1.73
C VAL A 58 -3.17 -2.47 1.21
N THR A 59 -4.09 -3.43 1.25
CA THR A 59 -3.83 -4.79 0.76
C THR A 59 -3.52 -4.80 -0.74
N GLN A 60 -4.26 -4.04 -1.54
CA GLN A 60 -4.03 -3.93 -2.98
C GLN A 60 -2.67 -3.27 -3.30
N ILE A 61 -2.30 -2.22 -2.56
CA ILE A 61 -1.02 -1.54 -2.75
C ILE A 61 0.15 -2.47 -2.39
N ARG A 62 0.04 -3.24 -1.29
CA ARG A 62 1.06 -4.23 -0.90
C ARG A 62 1.26 -5.29 -1.98
N ALA A 63 0.17 -5.84 -2.51
CA ALA A 63 0.25 -6.77 -3.64
C ALA A 63 0.95 -6.12 -4.85
N ALA A 64 0.65 -4.85 -5.15
CA ALA A 64 1.34 -4.12 -6.23
C ALA A 64 2.84 -3.99 -6.02
N MET A 65 3.28 -3.73 -4.80
CA MET A 65 4.71 -3.68 -4.45
C MET A 65 5.38 -5.05 -4.56
N GLU A 66 4.74 -6.12 -4.10
CA GLU A 66 5.28 -7.49 -4.17
C GLU A 66 5.49 -7.95 -5.62
N HIS A 67 4.55 -7.63 -6.52
CA HIS A 67 4.74 -7.93 -7.94
C HIS A 67 5.79 -7.04 -8.61
N ALA A 68 5.88 -5.76 -8.21
CA ALA A 68 6.92 -4.88 -8.70
C ALA A 68 8.32 -5.40 -8.31
N ASP A 69 8.49 -5.88 -7.08
CA ASP A 69 9.72 -6.51 -6.61
C ASP A 69 10.04 -7.77 -7.42
N SER A 70 9.04 -8.63 -7.62
CA SER A 70 9.17 -9.83 -8.45
C SER A 70 9.64 -9.48 -9.87
N LEU A 71 9.07 -8.46 -10.50
CA LEU A 71 9.50 -7.98 -11.83
C LEU A 71 10.93 -7.41 -11.80
N MET A 72 11.31 -6.66 -10.75
CA MET A 72 12.67 -6.13 -10.62
C MET A 72 13.72 -7.24 -10.52
N THR A 73 13.44 -8.34 -9.82
CA THR A 73 14.38 -9.48 -9.74
C THR A 73 14.58 -10.20 -11.07
N LEU A 74 13.59 -10.13 -11.97
CA LEU A 74 13.62 -10.74 -13.30
C LEU A 74 14.19 -9.80 -14.38
N THR A 75 14.27 -8.50 -14.08
CA THR A 75 14.73 -7.48 -15.03
C THR A 75 16.25 -7.40 -15.03
N SER A 76 16.85 -7.35 -16.22
CA SER A 76 18.32 -7.26 -16.33
C SER A 76 18.84 -5.90 -15.85
N PRO A 77 20.01 -5.84 -15.20
CA PRO A 77 20.65 -4.57 -14.88
C PRO A 77 20.88 -3.73 -16.15
N GLY A 78 20.47 -2.46 -16.12
CA GLY A 78 20.58 -1.54 -17.26
C GLY A 78 19.39 -1.55 -18.22
N ASP A 79 18.39 -2.42 -18.00
CA ASP A 79 17.14 -2.37 -18.75
C ASP A 79 16.36 -1.07 -18.41
N PRO A 80 15.89 -0.29 -19.40
CA PRO A 80 15.05 0.88 -19.17
C PRO A 80 13.80 0.60 -18.33
N ALA A 81 13.23 -0.62 -18.39
CA ALA A 81 12.09 -1.03 -17.59
C ALA A 81 12.36 -0.97 -16.09
N LEU A 82 13.61 -1.21 -15.65
CA LEU A 82 13.99 -1.17 -14.24
C LEU A 82 13.74 0.21 -13.62
N SER A 83 14.04 1.29 -14.37
CA SER A 83 13.78 2.65 -13.90
C SER A 83 12.29 2.94 -13.69
N THR A 84 11.44 2.33 -14.51
CA THR A 84 9.99 2.46 -14.45
C THR A 84 9.43 1.68 -13.26
N LEU A 85 9.93 0.47 -13.04
CA LEU A 85 9.58 -0.37 -11.88
C LEU A 85 9.96 0.32 -10.58
N LEU A 86 11.20 0.83 -10.47
CA LEU A 86 11.68 1.54 -9.27
C LEU A 86 10.83 2.78 -8.95
N ARG A 87 10.46 3.57 -9.97
CA ARG A 87 9.62 4.74 -9.78
C ARG A 87 8.23 4.37 -9.25
N ALA A 88 7.57 3.41 -9.90
CA ALA A 88 6.24 2.99 -9.47
C ALA A 88 6.26 2.35 -8.07
N SER A 89 7.29 1.55 -7.75
CA SER A 89 7.46 1.00 -6.40
C SER A 89 7.59 2.09 -5.35
N GLY A 90 8.31 3.18 -5.66
CA GLY A 90 8.37 4.37 -4.79
C GLY A 90 7.02 5.06 -4.63
N GLU A 91 6.24 5.21 -5.71
CA GLU A 91 4.89 5.78 -5.68
C GLU A 91 3.92 4.92 -4.85
N PHE A 92 3.98 3.60 -5.00
CA PHE A 92 3.21 2.66 -4.18
C PHE A 92 3.62 2.72 -2.71
N GLY A 93 4.92 2.79 -2.41
CA GLY A 93 5.44 2.91 -1.05
C GLY A 93 4.95 4.18 -0.35
N ALA A 94 5.05 5.33 -1.02
CA ALA A 94 4.56 6.60 -0.49
C ALA A 94 3.05 6.57 -0.20
N LEU A 95 2.29 5.93 -1.09
CA LEU A 95 0.85 5.77 -0.90
C LEU A 95 0.50 4.82 0.25
N LEU A 96 1.27 3.74 0.41
CA LEU A 96 1.12 2.80 1.51
C LEU A 96 1.34 3.47 2.86
N GLU A 97 2.40 4.27 3.00
CA GLU A 97 2.69 5.05 4.22
C GLU A 97 1.54 6.02 4.56
N HIS A 98 0.97 6.66 3.54
CA HIS A 98 -0.16 7.57 3.71
C HIS A 98 -1.41 6.85 4.23
N CYS A 99 -1.75 5.70 3.63
CA CYS A 99 -2.88 4.89 4.06
C CYS A 99 -2.68 4.31 5.47
N GLN A 100 -1.47 3.87 5.81
CA GLN A 100 -1.15 3.36 7.15
C GLN A 100 -1.30 4.42 8.23
N THR A 101 -0.77 5.64 8.00
CA THR A 101 -0.95 6.77 8.92
C THR A 101 -2.43 7.07 9.15
N THR A 102 -3.25 6.94 8.10
CA THR A 102 -4.69 7.17 8.17
C THR A 102 -5.41 6.10 8.99
N LEU A 103 -5.05 4.83 8.82
CA LEU A 103 -5.58 3.73 9.61
C LEU A 103 -5.18 3.82 11.09
N GLU A 104 -3.95 4.22 11.40
CA GLU A 104 -3.51 4.44 12.79
C GLU A 104 -4.33 5.54 13.49
N LEU A 105 -4.62 6.63 12.78
CA LEU A 105 -5.52 7.68 13.29
C LEU A 105 -6.94 7.16 13.52
N ALA A 106 -7.44 6.30 12.63
CA ALA A 106 -8.74 5.67 12.76
C ALA A 106 -8.84 4.80 14.03
N GLU A 107 -7.82 4.01 14.31
CA GLU A 107 -7.74 3.16 15.49
C GLU A 107 -7.81 3.96 16.80
N LEU A 108 -7.05 5.06 16.84
CA LEU A 108 -6.99 5.95 17.99
C LEU A 108 -8.35 6.60 18.27
N VAL A 109 -9.09 6.97 17.24
CA VAL A 109 -10.42 7.61 17.37
C VAL A 109 -11.52 6.59 17.66
N ALA A 110 -11.50 5.44 17.01
CA ALA A 110 -12.52 4.40 17.18
C ALA A 110 -12.35 3.58 18.46
N GLY A 111 -11.22 3.72 19.17
CA GLY A 111 -10.87 2.87 20.31
C GLY A 111 -10.72 1.39 19.94
N ARG A 112 -10.52 1.10 18.65
CA ARG A 112 -10.36 -0.25 18.10
C ARG A 112 -8.92 -0.41 17.62
N ARG A 113 -8.27 -1.53 17.96
CA ARG A 113 -7.09 -2.00 17.23
C ARG A 113 -7.58 -2.68 15.96
N LEU A 114 -7.21 -2.17 14.79
CA LEU A 114 -7.35 -2.91 13.55
C LEU A 114 -6.23 -3.96 13.53
N PRO A 115 -6.47 -5.15 12.98
CA PRO A 115 -5.57 -6.29 13.11
C PRO A 115 -4.21 -6.12 12.40
N HIS A 116 -3.96 -5.01 11.71
CA HIS A 116 -2.82 -4.85 10.79
C HIS A 116 -1.95 -3.60 11.03
N SER A 117 -2.19 -2.82 12.10
CA SER A 117 -1.27 -1.77 12.57
C SER A 117 -0.08 -2.38 13.34
N GLY A 118 0.77 -3.12 12.63
CA GLY A 118 2.00 -3.71 13.17
C GLY A 118 3.01 -2.70 13.76
N LEU A 119 2.72 -1.40 13.78
CA LEU A 119 3.55 -0.36 14.38
C LEU A 119 3.22 -0.08 15.86
N ALA A 120 2.05 -0.47 16.36
CA ALA A 120 1.63 -0.15 17.74
C ALA A 120 2.22 -1.08 18.82
N VAL A 121 3.01 -2.10 18.47
CA VAL A 121 3.56 -3.06 19.43
C VAL A 121 5.00 -2.73 19.86
N MET A 122 5.77 -1.96 19.09
CA MET A 122 7.17 -1.72 19.44
C MET A 122 7.41 -0.60 20.47
N HIS A 123 6.44 0.29 20.72
CA HIS A 123 6.67 1.42 21.64
C HIS A 123 6.29 1.15 23.11
N ARG A 124 5.70 -0.01 23.44
CA ARG A 124 5.31 -0.31 24.83
C ARG A 124 6.30 -1.19 25.59
N GLU A 125 7.21 -1.87 24.90
CA GLU A 125 8.20 -2.74 25.56
C GLU A 125 9.54 -2.03 25.84
N ALA A 126 9.78 -0.83 25.31
CA ALA A 126 11.02 -0.09 25.58
C ALA A 126 11.05 0.67 26.92
N TYR A 127 9.96 0.67 27.70
CA TYR A 127 9.86 1.43 28.97
C TYR A 127 9.16 0.68 30.11
N ALA A 128 9.04 -0.66 30.03
CA ALA A 128 8.47 -1.46 31.11
C ALA A 128 9.32 -2.72 31.33
N GLY A 129 10.44 -2.58 32.04
CA GLY A 129 11.26 -3.68 32.53
C GLY A 129 12.75 -3.40 32.47
#